data_AF-A0A662I8Q4-F1
#
_entry.id   AF-A0A662I8Q4-F1
#
_cell.length_a   1.000
_cell.length_b   1.000
_cell.length_c   1.000
_cell.angle_alpha   90.00
_cell.angle_beta   90.00
_cell.angle_gamma   90.00
#
_symmetry.space_group_name_H-M   'P 1'
#
loop_
_entity.id
_entity.type
_entity.pdbx_description
1 polymer ?
#
loop_
_entity_poly.entity_id
_entity_poly.type
_entity_poly.pdbx_seq_one_letter_code
_entity_poly.pdbx_strand_id
1 'polypeptide(L)'
;MRIDHLRMRSGEVGELIPPRLRRRLVFRAKGLGAMMAKPRKRPDVVVRKGGDAFSVWRLGDEVVVLWESSDGLPLLFNFKGVDIKEVEEWIKNM
;
A
#
# COMPACT_ATOMS: atom_id res chain seq x y z
N MET A 1 -18.54 -14.84 7.56
CA MET A 1 -17.72 -13.72 7.03
C MET A 1 -17.23 -12.92 8.23
N ARG A 2 -15.94 -12.99 8.56
CA ARG A 2 -15.39 -12.52 9.84
C ARG A 2 -15.00 -11.03 9.70
N ILE A 3 -15.64 -10.16 10.47
CA ILE A 3 -15.55 -8.69 10.48
C ILE A 3 -14.18 -8.15 11.00
N ASP A 4 -13.17 -9.01 11.14
CA ASP A 4 -11.94 -8.68 11.87
C ASP A 4 -11.01 -7.73 11.08
N HIS A 5 -11.05 -7.74 9.74
CA HIS A 5 -10.19 -6.90 8.90
C HIS A 5 -10.58 -5.41 8.89
N LEU A 6 -11.85 -5.09 9.22
CA LEU A 6 -12.32 -3.69 9.32
C LEU A 6 -11.67 -2.96 10.50
N ARG A 7 -11.20 -3.69 11.52
CA ARG A 7 -10.66 -3.17 12.78
C ARG A 7 -9.14 -3.07 12.86
N MET A 8 -8.41 -3.20 11.74
CA MET A 8 -6.95 -3.07 11.81
C MET A 8 -6.55 -1.71 12.41
N ARG A 9 -5.92 -1.74 13.59
CA ARG A 9 -5.39 -0.58 14.28
C ARG A 9 -4.18 -0.04 13.50
N SER A 10 -3.85 1.23 13.72
CA SER A 10 -2.73 1.91 13.05
C SER A 10 -1.39 1.15 13.20
N GLY A 11 -1.19 0.38 14.29
CA GLY A 11 -0.03 -0.51 14.45
C GLY A 11 -0.03 -1.70 13.48
N GLU A 12 -1.16 -2.38 13.34
CA GLU A 12 -1.33 -3.61 12.55
C GLU A 12 -1.18 -3.37 11.04
N VAL A 13 -1.57 -2.18 10.55
CA VAL A 13 -1.35 -1.79 9.15
C VAL A 13 0.14 -1.63 8.84
N GLY A 14 0.94 -1.22 9.82
CA GLY A 14 2.40 -1.16 9.68
C GLY A 14 3.03 -2.55 9.59
N GLU A 15 2.42 -3.55 10.25
CA GLU A 15 2.91 -4.93 10.27
C GLU A 15 2.87 -5.62 8.91
N LEU A 16 1.94 -5.21 8.04
CA LEU A 16 1.83 -5.67 6.66
C LEU A 16 3.03 -5.25 5.79
N ILE A 17 3.75 -4.20 6.21
CA ILE A 17 4.93 -3.66 5.51
C ILE A 17 6.19 -4.27 6.14
N PRO A 18 7.12 -4.86 5.35
CA PRO A 18 8.34 -5.43 5.89
C PRO A 18 9.19 -4.35 6.57
N PRO A 19 9.95 -4.69 7.63
CA PRO A 19 10.71 -3.70 8.40
C PRO A 19 11.60 -2.77 7.57
N ARG A 20 12.16 -3.26 6.45
CA ARG A 20 13.00 -2.47 5.54
C ARG A 20 12.24 -1.29 4.91
N LEU A 21 11.01 -1.54 4.46
CA LEU A 21 10.15 -0.52 3.83
C LEU A 21 9.47 0.34 4.89
N ARG A 22 9.10 -0.24 6.03
CA ARG A 22 8.44 0.48 7.12
C ARG A 22 9.27 1.65 7.65
N ARG A 23 10.60 1.51 7.72
CA ARG A 23 11.51 2.61 8.13
C ARG A 23 11.51 3.80 7.16
N ARG A 24 11.05 3.58 5.93
CA ARG A 24 10.97 4.58 4.86
C ARG A 24 9.54 5.05 4.61
N LEU A 25 8.56 4.55 5.38
CA LEU A 25 7.16 4.94 5.28
C LEU A 25 6.99 6.36 5.84
N VAL A 26 6.63 7.31 4.97
CA VAL A 26 6.46 8.73 5.33
C VAL A 26 5.00 9.14 5.43
N PHE A 27 4.09 8.40 4.80
CA PHE A 27 2.66 8.66 4.88
C PHE A 27 1.85 7.37 4.77
N ARG A 28 0.69 7.34 5.43
CA ARG A 28 -0.31 6.29 5.28
C ARG A 28 -1.73 6.82 5.41
N ALA A 29 -2.67 6.20 4.71
CA ALA A 29 -4.09 6.46 4.84
C ALA A 29 -4.92 5.18 4.65
N LYS A 30 -6.18 5.20 5.05
CA LYS A 30 -7.13 4.08 4.95
C LYS A 30 -8.49 4.58 4.41
N GLY A 31 -9.23 3.69 3.75
CA GLY A 31 -10.60 3.92 3.32
C GLY A 31 -10.72 5.12 2.37
N LEU A 32 -11.69 6.00 2.61
CA LEU A 32 -11.90 7.18 1.78
C LEU A 32 -10.67 8.10 1.74
N GLY A 33 -9.94 8.24 2.85
CA GLY A 33 -8.69 9.02 2.89
C GLY A 33 -7.63 8.47 1.93
N ALA A 34 -7.48 7.15 1.84
CA ALA A 34 -6.61 6.52 0.86
C ALA A 34 -7.06 6.82 -0.58
N MET A 35 -8.36 6.71 -0.84
CA MET A 35 -8.93 6.95 -2.17
C MET A 35 -8.86 8.40 -2.62
N MET A 36 -8.87 9.35 -1.69
CA MET A 36 -8.72 10.78 -1.97
C MET A 36 -7.24 11.20 -2.11
N ALA A 37 -6.35 10.57 -1.36
CA ALA A 37 -4.92 10.89 -1.38
C ALA A 37 -4.13 10.19 -2.50
N LYS A 38 -4.70 9.17 -3.15
CA LYS A 38 -3.99 8.47 -4.25
C LYS A 38 -3.66 9.42 -5.40
N PRO A 39 -2.53 9.20 -6.11
CA PRO A 39 -2.20 9.98 -7.30
C PRO A 39 -3.30 9.87 -8.36
N ARG A 40 -3.61 10.99 -9.02
CA ARG A 40 -4.64 11.04 -10.08
C ARG A 40 -4.15 10.52 -11.44
N LYS A 41 -2.84 10.38 -11.62
CA LYS A 41 -2.24 9.81 -12.83
C LYS A 41 -2.41 8.29 -12.85
N ARG A 42 -2.25 7.68 -14.02
CA ARG A 42 -2.23 6.21 -14.15
C ARG A 42 -1.08 5.61 -13.32
N PRO A 43 -1.29 4.46 -12.65
CA PRO A 43 -0.20 3.74 -11.98
C PRO A 43 0.90 3.35 -12.95
N ASP A 44 2.13 3.37 -12.47
CA ASP A 44 3.31 2.89 -13.21
C ASP A 44 3.30 1.35 -13.25
N VAL A 45 2.85 0.71 -12.15
CA VAL A 45 2.68 -0.74 -12.05
C VAL A 45 1.34 -1.06 -11.38
N VAL A 46 0.69 -2.12 -11.86
CA VAL A 46 -0.46 -2.74 -11.18
C VAL A 46 -0.18 -4.21 -10.96
N VAL A 47 -0.22 -4.66 -9.70
CA VAL A 47 -0.05 -6.06 -9.32
C VAL A 47 -1.38 -6.58 -8.79
N ARG A 48 -1.80 -7.78 -9.20
CA ARG A 48 -2.98 -8.47 -8.66
C ARG A 48 -2.56 -9.77 -8.02
N LYS A 49 -3.01 -10.02 -6.78
CA LYS A 49 -2.61 -11.21 -6.03
C LYS A 49 -3.67 -11.57 -5.00
N GLY A 50 -4.12 -12.83 -5.01
CA GLY A 50 -5.00 -13.35 -3.96
C GLY A 50 -6.33 -12.62 -3.78
N GLY A 51 -6.86 -11.98 -4.84
CA GLY A 51 -8.08 -11.15 -4.76
C GLY A 51 -7.79 -9.66 -4.51
N ASP A 52 -6.58 -9.33 -4.10
CA ASP A 52 -6.13 -7.95 -3.88
C ASP A 52 -5.59 -7.31 -5.15
N ALA A 53 -5.69 -5.98 -5.22
CA ALA A 53 -5.05 -5.16 -6.25
C ALA A 53 -4.12 -4.11 -5.62
N PHE A 54 -2.93 -3.97 -6.19
CA PHE A 54 -1.92 -3.02 -5.78
C PHE A 54 -1.60 -2.11 -6.95
N SER A 55 -1.91 -0.82 -6.82
CA SER A 55 -1.51 0.22 -7.75
C SER A 55 -0.29 0.94 -7.20
N VAL A 56 0.78 1.05 -7.98
CA VAL A 56 2.06 1.61 -7.57
C VAL A 56 2.42 2.78 -8.47
N TRP A 57 2.82 3.91 -7.85
CA TRP A 57 3.27 5.11 -8.55
C TRP A 57 4.67 5.50 -8.06
N ARG A 58 5.55 5.88 -8.99
CA ARG A 58 6.77 6.63 -8.69
C ARG A 58 6.48 8.12 -8.82
N LEU A 59 6.85 8.86 -7.78
CA LEU A 59 6.74 10.32 -7.69
C LEU A 59 8.09 10.88 -7.24
N GLY A 60 9.00 11.15 -8.18
CA GLY A 60 10.35 11.59 -7.85
C GLY A 60 11.13 10.50 -7.09
N ASP A 61 11.50 10.80 -5.84
CA ASP A 61 12.17 9.87 -4.91
C ASP A 61 11.19 9.09 -4.02
N GLU A 62 9.88 9.28 -4.22
CA GLU A 62 8.83 8.60 -3.49
C GLU A 62 8.15 7.49 -4.31
N VAL A 63 7.67 6.46 -3.61
CA VAL A 63 6.82 5.41 -4.16
C VAL A 63 5.53 5.33 -3.35
N VAL A 64 4.41 5.55 -4.04
CA VAL A 64 3.07 5.45 -3.47
C VAL A 64 2.46 4.12 -3.86
N VAL A 65 1.84 3.44 -2.89
CA VAL A 65 1.17 2.16 -3.08
C VAL A 65 -0.25 2.26 -2.57
N LEU A 66 -1.23 2.08 -3.45
CA LEU A 66 -2.61 1.85 -3.07
C LEU A 66 -2.85 0.34 -3.11
N TRP A 67 -3.19 -0.22 -1.96
CA TRP A 67 -3.62 -1.59 -1.81
C TRP A 67 -5.14 -1.63 -1.61
N GLU A 68 -5.84 -2.13 -2.61
CA GLU A 68 -7.27 -2.44 -2.56
C GLU A 68 -7.40 -3.92 -2.21
N SER A 69 -7.59 -4.20 -0.92
CA SER A 69 -7.76 -5.57 -0.44
C SER A 69 -9.18 -6.08 -0.74
N SER A 70 -9.31 -7.37 -1.07
CA SER A 70 -10.62 -8.01 -1.27
C SER A 70 -11.47 -8.04 -0.01
N ASP A 71 -10.82 -8.07 1.16
CA ASP A 71 -11.47 -8.32 2.45
C ASP A 71 -11.45 -7.09 3.38
N GLY A 72 -11.02 -5.93 2.87
CA GLY A 72 -10.73 -4.77 3.70
C GLY A 72 -10.94 -3.43 3.02
N LEU A 73 -10.77 -2.37 3.82
CA LEU A 73 -10.74 -1.01 3.28
C LEU A 73 -9.41 -0.75 2.56
N PRO A 74 -9.41 0.06 1.48
CA PRO A 74 -8.19 0.38 0.76
C PRO A 74 -7.17 1.07 1.68
N LEU A 75 -5.89 0.75 1.48
CA LEU A 75 -4.76 1.30 2.21
C LEU A 75 -3.85 2.04 1.25
N LEU A 76 -3.40 3.23 1.63
CA LEU A 76 -2.40 3.98 0.87
C LEU A 76 -1.13 4.06 1.71
N PHE A 77 0.01 3.80 1.09
CA PHE A 77 1.34 3.94 1.67
C PHE A 77 2.17 4.85 0.79
N ASN A 78 2.99 5.71 1.40
CA ASN A 78 4.00 6.46 0.69
C ASN A 78 5.37 6.18 1.31
N PHE A 79 6.33 5.79 0.49
CA PHE A 79 7.69 5.48 0.89
C PHE A 79 8.68 6.44 0.25
N LYS A 80 9.62 6.97 1.03
CA LYS A 80 10.68 7.86 0.53
C LYS A 80 12.00 7.11 0.35
N GLY A 81 12.68 7.33 -0.77
CA GLY A 81 13.95 6.66 -1.09
C GLY A 81 13.77 5.15 -1.28
N VAL A 82 12.66 4.73 -1.86
CA VAL A 82 12.35 3.33 -2.18
C VAL A 82 12.19 3.20 -3.69
N ASP A 83 12.73 2.13 -4.28
CA ASP A 83 12.49 1.82 -5.70
C ASP A 83 11.20 0.99 -5.87
N ILE A 84 10.52 1.15 -7.01
CA ILE A 84 9.34 0.34 -7.36
C ILE A 84 9.64 -1.16 -7.26
N LYS A 85 10.85 -1.61 -7.65
CA LYS A 85 11.22 -3.03 -7.59
C LYS A 85 11.20 -3.57 -6.16
N GLU A 86 11.62 -2.78 -5.17
CA GLU A 86 11.57 -3.20 -3.76
C GLU A 86 10.13 -3.39 -3.28
N VAL A 87 9.21 -2.55 -3.76
CA VAL A 87 7.78 -2.65 -3.47
C VAL A 87 7.16 -3.85 -4.19
N GLU A 88 7.49 -4.08 -5.46
CA GLU A 88 7.01 -5.25 -6.19
C GLU A 88 7.46 -6.56 -5.53
N GLU A 89 8.72 -6.65 -5.11
CA GLU A 89 9.23 -7.78 -4.35
C GLU A 89 8.46 -8.00 -3.05
N TRP A 90 8.16 -6.93 -2.33
CA TRP A 90 7.33 -7.02 -1.13
C TRP A 90 5.94 -7.60 -1.45
N ILE A 91 5.23 -7.02 -2.42
CA ILE A 91 3.88 -7.48 -2.81
C ILE A 91 3.90 -8.94 -3.29
N LYS A 92 4.93 -9.32 -4.05
CA LYS A 92 5.11 -10.71 -4.52
C LYS A 92 5.37 -11.70 -3.39
N ASN A 93 5.89 -11.26 -2.25
CA ASN A 93 6.22 -12.10 -1.09
C ASN A 93 5.20 -12.04 0.07
N MET A 94 4.14 -11.23 -0.04
CA MET A 94 3.02 -11.22 0.91
C MET A 94 2.19 -12.50 0.89
#